data_AF-A0A963L4F9-F1
#
_entry.id   AF-A0A963L4F9-F1
#
_cell.length_a   1.000
_cell.length_b   1.000
_cell.length_c   1.000
_cell.angle_alpha   90.00
_cell.angle_beta   90.00
_cell.angle_gamma   90.00
#
_symmetry.space_group_name_H-M   'P 1'
#
loop_
_entity.id
_entity.type
_entity.pdbx_description
1 polymer ?
#
loop_
_entity_poly.entity_id
_entity_poly.type
_entity_poly.pdbx_seq_one_letter_code
_entity_poly.pdbx_strand_id
1 'polypeptide(L)'
;IVRLMTGNQPDPQPVANSACYSPITATTASWLTAVYQYDPVEKRMKVASNGGQMVVNGAPATATEAASASQENFRQMGTWFNTLMKDTSA
;
A
#
# COMPACT_ATOMS: atom_id res chain seq x y z
N ILE A 1 14.01 13.89 -2.50
CA ILE A 1 14.96 14.96 -2.05
C ILE A 1 16.34 14.77 -2.68
N VAL A 2 17.01 13.63 -2.49
CA VAL A 2 18.37 13.37 -3.04
C VAL A 2 18.50 13.67 -4.54
N ARG A 3 17.55 13.22 -5.38
CA ARG A 3 17.58 13.52 -6.84
C ARG A 3 17.63 15.03 -7.13
N LEU A 4 16.82 15.83 -6.43
CA LEU A 4 16.81 17.28 -6.59
C LEU A 4 18.14 17.91 -6.17
N MET A 5 18.76 17.41 -5.10
CA MET A 5 20.05 17.92 -4.63
C MET A 5 21.20 17.67 -5.62
N THR A 6 21.09 16.63 -6.46
CA THR A 6 22.06 16.35 -7.52
C THR A 6 21.67 16.98 -8.87
N GLY A 7 20.73 17.94 -8.89
CA GLY A 7 20.26 18.60 -10.11
C GLY A 7 19.34 17.76 -11.00
N ASN A 8 18.90 16.58 -10.55
CA ASN A 8 17.97 15.73 -11.28
C ASN A 8 16.51 16.07 -10.94
N GLN A 9 15.59 15.69 -11.83
CA GLN A 9 14.15 15.82 -11.57
C GLN A 9 13.66 14.73 -10.58
N PRO A 10 12.57 14.99 -9.82
CA PRO A 10 11.88 13.97 -9.04
C PRO A 10 11.40 12.82 -9.93
N ASP A 11 11.09 11.68 -9.32
CA ASP A 11 10.37 10.62 -10.04
C ASP A 11 9.02 11.19 -10.54
N PRO A 12 8.73 11.17 -11.85
CA PRO A 12 7.46 11.65 -12.38
C PRO A 12 6.30 10.70 -12.09
N GLN A 13 6.57 9.46 -11.67
CA GLN A 13 5.57 8.41 -11.45
C GLN A 13 5.85 7.62 -10.16
N PRO A 14 5.91 8.28 -8.98
CA PRO A 14 6.17 7.60 -7.73
C PRO A 14 5.05 6.59 -7.39
N VAL A 15 5.46 5.51 -6.73
CA VAL A 15 4.59 4.44 -6.23
C VAL A 15 4.64 4.43 -4.71
N ALA A 16 3.48 4.25 -4.09
CA ALA A 16 3.36 4.04 -2.66
C ALA A 16 2.43 2.85 -2.41
N ASN A 17 2.64 2.12 -1.33
CA ASN A 17 1.72 1.09 -0.87
C ASN A 17 1.31 1.34 0.57
N SER A 18 0.13 0.84 0.94
CA SER A 18 -0.38 0.89 2.29
C SER A 18 -1.03 -0.44 2.65
N ALA A 19 -0.89 -0.82 3.91
CA ALA A 19 -1.61 -1.91 4.54
C ALA A 19 -2.11 -1.45 5.90
N CYS A 20 -3.42 -1.57 6.12
CA CYS A 20 -4.08 -1.28 7.39
C CYS A 20 -4.58 -2.60 7.96
N TYR A 21 -3.99 -3.05 9.07
CA TYR A 21 -4.48 -4.19 9.84
C TYR A 21 -5.29 -3.70 11.04
N SER A 22 -6.49 -4.26 11.22
CA SER A 22 -7.37 -3.96 12.34
C SER A 22 -7.59 -5.23 13.17
N PRO A 23 -7.12 -5.28 14.44
CA PRO A 23 -7.50 -6.34 15.36
C PRO A 23 -9.01 -6.36 15.57
N ILE A 24 -9.64 -7.52 15.42
CA ILE A 24 -11.09 -7.71 15.63
C ILE A 24 -11.35 -8.39 16.98
N THR A 25 -10.48 -9.33 17.37
CA THR A 25 -10.46 -9.95 18.70
C THR A 25 -9.01 -10.06 19.19
N ALA A 26 -8.81 -10.64 20.38
CA ALA A 26 -7.47 -10.93 20.91
C ALA A 26 -6.63 -11.88 20.02
N THR A 27 -7.26 -12.61 19.09
CA THR A 27 -6.56 -13.58 18.22
C THR A 27 -6.92 -13.45 16.75
N THR A 28 -7.79 -12.53 16.33
CA THR A 28 -8.18 -12.37 14.92
C THR A 28 -8.05 -10.93 14.46
N ALA A 29 -7.72 -10.73 13.18
CA ALA A 29 -7.64 -9.41 12.55
C ALA A 29 -8.28 -9.44 11.16
N SER A 30 -8.63 -8.27 10.64
CA SER A 30 -8.91 -8.02 9.23
C SER A 30 -7.86 -7.06 8.67
N TRP A 31 -7.80 -6.91 7.35
CA TRP A 31 -6.90 -5.99 6.69
C TRP A 31 -7.50 -5.37 5.44
N LEU A 32 -6.97 -4.20 5.08
CA LEU A 32 -7.19 -3.53 3.80
C LEU A 32 -5.83 -3.06 3.25
N THR A 33 -5.57 -3.34 1.98
CA THR A 33 -4.33 -2.99 1.29
C THR A 33 -4.60 -2.26 -0.01
N ALA A 34 -3.70 -1.35 -0.36
CA ALA A 34 -3.73 -0.67 -1.66
C ALA A 34 -2.31 -0.33 -2.11
N VAL A 35 -2.09 -0.43 -3.42
CA VAL A 35 -0.95 0.20 -4.10
C VAL A 35 -1.48 1.44 -4.79
N TYR A 36 -0.73 2.52 -4.72
CA TYR A 36 -1.04 3.80 -5.32
C TYR A 36 0.04 4.17 -6.33
N GLN A 37 -0.39 4.53 -7.53
CA GLN A 37 0.44 5.06 -8.59
C GLN A 37 0.06 6.53 -8.81
N TYR A 38 1.05 7.41 -8.94
CA TYR A 38 0.78 8.81 -9.28
C TYR A 38 0.37 8.94 -10.75
N ASP A 39 -0.75 9.64 -10.98
CA ASP A 39 -1.23 10.03 -12.31
C ASP A 39 -0.78 11.47 -12.60
N PRO A 40 0.16 11.70 -13.54
CA PRO A 40 0.67 13.04 -13.82
C PRO A 40 -0.33 13.92 -14.59
N VAL A 41 -1.34 13.33 -15.24
CA VAL A 41 -2.37 14.08 -15.97
C VAL A 41 -3.38 14.65 -14.99
N GLU A 42 -3.92 13.79 -14.12
CA GLU A 42 -4.89 14.18 -13.10
C GLU A 42 -4.26 14.78 -11.83
N LYS A 43 -2.93 14.69 -11.71
CA LYS A 43 -2.13 15.19 -10.58
C LYS A 43 -2.57 14.65 -9.23
N ARG A 44 -2.89 13.35 -9.16
CA ARG A 44 -3.32 12.66 -7.93
C ARG A 44 -2.83 11.23 -7.87
N MET A 45 -2.76 10.67 -6.67
CA MET A 45 -2.53 9.24 -6.47
C MET A 45 -3.81 8.47 -6.79
N LYS A 46 -3.70 7.47 -7.67
CA LYS A 46 -4.79 6.54 -7.98
C LYS A 46 -4.42 5.15 -7.51
N VAL A 47 -5.41 4.40 -7.06
CA VAL A 47 -5.19 2.99 -6.74
C VAL A 47 -4.76 2.28 -8.02
N ALA A 48 -3.78 1.39 -7.87
CA ALA A 48 -3.26 0.56 -8.93
C ALA A 48 -3.27 -0.91 -8.48
N SER A 49 -3.50 -1.80 -9.42
CA SER A 49 -3.40 -3.25 -9.24
C SER A 49 -2.68 -3.87 -10.44
N ASN A 50 -2.47 -5.20 -10.44
CA ASN A 50 -1.88 -5.93 -11.56
C ASN A 50 -0.58 -5.32 -12.13
N GLY A 51 0.34 -4.88 -11.25
CA GLY A 51 1.63 -4.31 -11.67
C GLY A 51 1.57 -2.85 -12.13
N GLY A 52 0.66 -2.04 -11.59
CA GLY A 52 0.61 -0.59 -11.82
C GLY A 52 -0.58 -0.11 -12.66
N GLN A 53 -1.50 -1.00 -13.00
CA GLN A 53 -2.70 -0.65 -13.75
C GLN A 53 -3.70 0.09 -12.86
N MET A 54 -3.98 1.35 -13.20
CA MET A 54 -5.02 2.16 -12.53
C MET A 54 -6.44 1.87 -13.01
N VAL A 55 -6.58 1.12 -14.11
CA VAL A 55 -7.85 0.71 -14.70
C VAL A 55 -7.75 -0.77 -15.04
N VAL A 56 -8.70 -1.57 -14.55
CA VAL A 56 -8.80 -3.01 -14.80
C VAL A 56 -10.19 -3.29 -15.38
N ASN A 57 -10.25 -3.95 -16.53
CA ASN A 57 -11.49 -4.28 -17.23
C ASN A 57 -12.43 -3.06 -17.45
N GLY A 58 -11.85 -1.89 -17.73
CA GLY A 58 -12.60 -0.65 -17.98
C GLY A 58 -13.09 0.09 -16.73
N ALA A 59 -12.81 -0.42 -15.52
CA ALA A 59 -13.15 0.24 -14.26
C ALA A 59 -11.90 0.68 -13.49
N PRO A 60 -11.96 1.73 -12.66
CA PRO A 60 -10.85 2.10 -11.78
C PRO A 60 -10.44 0.94 -10.88
N ALA A 61 -9.14 0.74 -10.69
CA ALA A 61 -8.64 -0.23 -9.72
C ALA A 61 -9.08 0.17 -8.29
N THR A 62 -9.30 -0.84 -7.45
CA THR A 62 -9.78 -0.66 -6.07
C THR A 62 -8.82 -1.27 -5.08
N ALA A 63 -8.91 -0.84 -3.82
CA ALA A 63 -8.23 -1.50 -2.71
C ALA A 63 -8.70 -2.96 -2.60
N THR A 64 -7.87 -3.80 -1.98
CA THR A 64 -8.19 -5.20 -1.67
C THR A 64 -8.32 -5.35 -0.16
N GLU A 65 -9.30 -6.12 0.29
CA GLU A 65 -9.53 -6.38 1.70
C GLU A 65 -9.63 -7.88 2.00
N ALA A 66 -9.43 -8.23 3.26
CA ALA A 66 -9.63 -9.59 3.72
C ALA A 66 -11.11 -9.97 3.61
N ALA A 67 -11.40 -11.13 3.02
CA ALA A 67 -12.77 -11.65 2.92
C ALA A 67 -13.42 -11.90 4.31
N SER A 68 -12.62 -12.15 5.34
CA SER A 68 -13.07 -12.31 6.71
C SER A 68 -11.94 -12.06 7.71
N ALA A 69 -12.30 -11.82 8.97
CA ALA A 69 -11.34 -11.76 10.06
C ALA A 69 -10.82 -13.16 10.39
N SER A 70 -9.51 -13.32 10.58
CA SER A 70 -8.90 -14.62 10.84
C SER A 70 -7.69 -14.54 11.76
N GLN A 71 -7.32 -15.69 12.35
CA GLN A 71 -6.08 -15.80 13.13
C GLN A 71 -4.83 -15.63 12.26
N GLU A 72 -4.91 -16.02 11.00
CA GLU A 72 -3.81 -15.86 10.05
C GLU A 72 -3.55 -14.38 9.76
N ASN A 73 -4.60 -13.59 9.50
CA ASN A 73 -4.48 -12.15 9.35
C ASN A 73 -3.84 -11.50 10.59
N PHE A 74 -4.14 -12.00 11.80
CA PHE A 74 -3.55 -11.48 13.04
C PHE A 74 -2.05 -11.79 13.14
N ARG A 75 -1.61 -12.99 12.71
CA ARG A 75 -0.18 -13.33 12.62
C ARG A 75 0.54 -12.44 11.61
N GLN A 76 -0.07 -12.23 10.44
CA GLN A 76 0.47 -11.38 9.39
C GLN A 76 0.60 -9.92 9.85
N MET A 77 -0.37 -9.40 10.60
CA MET A 77 -0.29 -8.08 11.24
C MET A 77 0.97 -7.96 12.10
N GLY A 78 1.25 -8.97 12.94
CA GLY A 78 2.45 -9.00 13.78
C GLY A 78 3.74 -8.98 12.96
N THR A 79 3.80 -9.76 11.88
CA THR A 79 4.94 -9.75 10.95
C THR A 79 5.13 -8.39 10.29
N TRP A 80 4.04 -7.79 9.79
CA TRP A 80 4.04 -6.49 9.14
C TRP A 80 4.54 -5.39 10.09
N PHE A 81 3.99 -5.33 11.30
CA PHE A 81 4.39 -4.33 12.31
C PHE A 81 5.87 -4.46 12.69
N ASN A 82 6.32 -5.67 13.02
CA ASN A 82 7.72 -5.89 13.39
C ASN A 82 8.69 -5.53 12.26
N THR A 83 8.32 -5.79 11.01
CA THR A 83 9.12 -5.44 9.84
C THR A 83 9.17 -3.93 9.65
N LEU A 84 8.02 -3.25 9.70
CA LEU A 84 7.92 -1.80 9.54
C LEU A 84 8.72 -1.05 10.61
N MET A 85 8.61 -1.47 11.88
CA MET A 85 9.34 -0.83 12.97
C MET A 85 10.85 -1.01 12.83
N LYS A 86 11.31 -2.19 12.39
CA LYS A 86 12.73 -2.41 12.08
C LYS A 86 13.20 -1.51 10.94
N ASP A 87 12.44 -1.39 9.86
CA ASP A 87 12.84 -0.57 8.71
C ASP A 87 12.89 0.94 9.05
N THR A 88 11.99 1.39 9.92
CA THR A 88 11.83 2.83 10.23
C THR A 88 12.78 3.32 11.33
N SER A 89 13.11 2.48 12.31
CA SER A 89 13.80 2.90 13.54
C SER A 89 15.04 2.10 13.92
N ALA A 90 15.45 1.11 13.12
CA ALA A 90 16.71 0.39 13.36
C ALA A 90 17.95 1.17 12.89
#